data_AF-A0A8S4PEP1-F1
#
_entry.id   AF-A0A8S4PEP1-F1
#
_cell.length_a   1.000
_cell.length_b   1.000
_cell.length_c   1.000
_cell.angle_alpha   90.00
_cell.angle_beta   90.00
_cell.angle_gamma   90.00
#
_symmetry.space_group_name_H-M   'P 1'
#
loop_
_entity.id
_entity.type
_entity.pdbx_description
1 polymer ?
#
loop_
_entity_poly.entity_id
_entity_poly.type
_entity_poly.pdbx_seq_one_letter_code
_entity_poly.pdbx_strand_id
1 'polypeptide(L)'
;MDFLFSLNEENRSTIRKQFKRRFIFSKGLDEIMFRTGLMILTAPLSLTQANVSNHLKYASKLIKDTLYVHLQPYPGNIPVKDPSCRMFKFQTQPPSKEIQKLIGTVYSQAAAICQNIDVRVLLGHIRNGEQPMEFKPHTLQTKSYDVVFTDISHSDKDSFKDVIKSGYDTLNDVNVETLEAVKATEGDTDATKETESDILPSYRHIVLGGTFDRIHYGHKMLLTDSCLLCQEEMTIGVTDGVMNAKKTLCELMLPTNVRIQQLTELLLDLKPGLELNIVPITDPFGPSIVVEDMNCIVVSQETLKGGDAVNKRRQEKGLSKLDVHVIDLLEDVHHGDDEEVKISSSSQRRRLLGTLLKPPKPYKSESGPYIIGLTGGIATGKSSIAQRLEKLGAAIVDCDKLGHSAYTKGTEAFDSVVKEFGDDVVGEDGEINRKALGPKVFADKSKLEKLNAIVWPAILKLAQAQIQQHHANGCHIVVLDAAVLLEAGWDSIVHEVWATILSQQEAVRRIVERNKLSEEQAIQRIQSQMVNEARVEQANVVLCSQWEYQVTQVQVEKAWALLKERLNM
;
A
#
# COMPACT_ATOMS: atom_id res chain seq x y z
N MET A 1 45.19 -12.42 14.82
CA MET A 1 45.86 -12.97 13.62
C MET A 1 46.91 -13.93 14.12
N ASP A 2 47.01 -15.13 13.53
CA ASP A 2 48.00 -16.19 13.84
C ASP A 2 47.53 -17.38 14.70
N PHE A 3 46.31 -17.87 14.46
CA PHE A 3 45.95 -19.28 14.76
C PHE A 3 44.88 -19.86 13.81
N LEU A 4 44.78 -19.35 12.58
CA LEU A 4 43.72 -19.70 11.62
C LEU A 4 44.23 -20.16 10.24
N PHE A 5 45.41 -20.77 10.17
CA PHE A 5 45.98 -21.25 8.89
C PHE A 5 46.33 -22.75 8.83
N SER A 6 45.71 -23.62 9.64
CA SER A 6 45.91 -25.08 9.47
C SER A 6 44.70 -25.97 9.79
N LEU A 7 43.49 -25.62 9.32
CA LEU A 7 42.33 -26.53 9.41
C LEU A 7 41.63 -26.70 8.05
N ASN A 8 41.50 -27.96 7.63
CA ASN A 8 40.81 -28.41 6.40
C ASN A 8 39.34 -27.97 6.34
N GLU A 9 38.79 -27.87 5.12
CA GLU A 9 37.44 -27.34 4.84
C GLU A 9 36.29 -28.04 5.61
N GLU A 10 36.40 -29.34 5.90
CA GLU A 10 35.41 -30.07 6.71
C GLU A 10 35.27 -29.53 8.14
N ASN A 11 36.37 -29.05 8.73
CA ASN A 11 36.34 -28.46 10.07
C ASN A 11 35.74 -27.05 10.04
N ARG A 12 35.86 -26.30 8.94
CA ARG A 12 35.18 -24.99 8.77
C ARG A 12 33.66 -25.15 8.60
N SER A 13 33.22 -26.18 7.90
CA SER A 13 31.79 -26.56 7.75
C SER A 13 31.17 -26.97 9.09
N THR A 14 31.87 -27.82 9.84
CA THR A 14 31.41 -28.32 11.15
C THR A 14 31.38 -27.21 12.21
N ILE A 15 32.37 -26.31 12.21
CA ILE A 15 32.39 -25.14 13.10
C ILE A 15 31.31 -24.13 12.70
N ARG A 16 30.99 -23.93 11.41
CA ARG A 16 29.82 -23.12 10.97
C ARG A 16 28.48 -23.75 11.40
N LYS A 17 28.35 -25.08 11.31
CA LYS A 17 27.16 -25.82 11.80
C LYS A 17 27.04 -25.77 13.33
N GLN A 18 28.15 -25.85 14.06
CA GLN A 18 28.16 -25.71 15.53
C GLN A 18 27.94 -24.26 15.98
N PHE A 19 28.46 -23.25 15.28
CA PHE A 19 28.19 -21.84 15.57
C PHE A 19 26.73 -21.47 15.30
N LYS A 20 26.09 -22.00 14.24
CA LYS A 20 24.63 -21.83 14.03
C LYS A 20 23.78 -22.54 15.09
N ARG A 21 24.19 -23.71 15.60
CA ARG A 21 23.45 -24.41 16.67
C ARG A 21 23.62 -23.76 18.05
N ARG A 22 24.75 -23.08 18.32
CA ARG A 22 25.03 -22.47 19.63
C ARG A 22 24.56 -21.02 19.76
N PHE A 23 24.19 -20.36 18.66
CA PHE A 23 23.57 -19.02 18.67
C PHE A 23 22.06 -19.02 18.96
N ILE A 24 21.46 -20.20 19.13
CA ILE A 24 20.01 -20.38 19.39
C ILE A 24 19.65 -20.22 20.88
N PHE A 25 20.63 -20.09 21.78
CA PHE A 25 20.37 -20.07 23.23
C PHE A 25 20.83 -18.81 23.99
N SER A 26 21.01 -17.66 23.33
CA SER A 26 21.37 -16.43 24.07
C SER A 26 20.93 -15.08 23.48
N LYS A 27 19.78 -14.99 22.80
CA LYS A 27 19.08 -13.72 22.61
C LYS A 27 17.57 -13.93 22.74
N GLY A 28 16.91 -12.97 23.39
CA GLY A 28 15.47 -12.98 23.65
C GLY A 28 14.62 -13.14 22.39
N LEU A 29 13.37 -13.52 22.61
CA LEU A 29 12.30 -13.81 21.64
C LEU A 29 12.03 -12.67 20.65
N ASP A 30 12.94 -12.45 19.70
CA ASP A 30 12.55 -12.14 18.32
C ASP A 30 12.51 -13.50 17.60
N GLU A 31 11.32 -14.09 17.47
CA GLU A 31 11.13 -15.32 16.71
C GLU A 31 11.73 -15.16 15.31
N ILE A 32 12.51 -16.15 14.86
CA ILE A 32 13.12 -16.15 13.53
C ILE A 32 11.98 -16.22 12.50
N MET A 33 11.48 -15.07 12.05
CA MET A 33 10.52 -14.98 10.95
C MET A 33 11.24 -15.06 9.61
N PHE A 34 10.76 -15.94 8.74
CA PHE A 34 11.16 -16.07 7.35
C PHE A 34 10.56 -14.95 6.51
N ARG A 35 11.26 -14.49 5.46
CA ARG A 35 10.71 -13.47 4.55
C ARG A 35 9.76 -14.11 3.56
N THR A 36 10.17 -15.19 2.93
CA THR A 36 9.40 -15.86 1.86
C THR A 36 9.12 -17.32 2.21
N GLY A 37 7.87 -17.75 1.98
CA GLY A 37 7.46 -19.14 2.16
C GLY A 37 6.75 -19.70 0.94
N LEU A 38 6.90 -21.01 0.72
CA LEU A 38 6.15 -21.79 -0.28
C LEU A 38 5.28 -22.82 0.43
N MET A 39 3.98 -22.78 0.24
CA MET A 39 3.03 -23.76 0.78
C MET A 39 2.55 -24.66 -0.36
N ILE A 40 2.93 -25.93 -0.28
CA ILE A 40 2.57 -26.98 -1.24
C ILE A 40 1.43 -27.79 -0.62
N LEU A 41 0.23 -27.69 -1.20
CA LEU A 41 -0.97 -28.37 -0.74
C LEU A 41 -1.30 -29.53 -1.68
N THR A 42 -1.22 -30.75 -1.17
CA THR A 42 -1.38 -31.99 -1.95
C THR A 42 -2.64 -32.77 -1.62
N ALA A 43 -3.33 -32.43 -0.54
CA ALA A 43 -4.62 -33.00 -0.19
C ALA A 43 -5.67 -32.77 -1.29
N PRO A 44 -6.73 -33.61 -1.35
CA PRO A 44 -7.90 -33.35 -2.19
C PRO A 44 -8.46 -31.93 -1.96
N LEU A 45 -9.05 -31.33 -3.00
CA LEU A 45 -9.50 -29.92 -2.96
C LEU A 45 -10.49 -29.65 -1.83
N SER A 46 -11.42 -30.58 -1.55
CA SER A 46 -12.39 -30.47 -0.45
C SER A 46 -11.72 -30.37 0.93
N LEU A 47 -10.76 -31.27 1.19
CA LEU A 47 -9.99 -31.27 2.44
C LEU A 47 -9.07 -30.06 2.55
N THR A 48 -8.48 -29.64 1.42
CA THR A 48 -7.67 -28.42 1.35
C THR A 48 -8.52 -27.22 1.75
N GLN A 49 -9.73 -27.07 1.17
CA GLN A 49 -10.64 -25.97 1.45
C GLN A 49 -10.99 -25.87 2.94
N ALA A 50 -11.24 -27.00 3.61
CA ALA A 50 -11.53 -27.04 5.04
C ALA A 50 -10.34 -26.60 5.93
N ASN A 51 -9.10 -26.79 5.46
CA ASN A 51 -7.89 -26.55 6.25
C ASN A 51 -7.16 -25.23 5.93
N VAL A 52 -7.52 -24.53 4.85
CA VAL A 52 -6.88 -23.26 4.42
C VAL A 52 -6.71 -22.28 5.59
N SER A 53 -7.75 -22.06 6.41
CA SER A 53 -7.70 -21.12 7.53
C SER A 53 -6.63 -21.50 8.56
N ASN A 54 -6.49 -22.79 8.88
CA ASN A 54 -5.49 -23.29 9.82
C ASN A 54 -4.07 -23.19 9.26
N HIS A 55 -3.90 -23.55 7.98
CA HIS A 55 -2.62 -23.46 7.29
C HIS A 55 -2.13 -22.01 7.21
N LEU A 56 -3.01 -21.06 6.86
CA LEU A 56 -2.68 -19.65 6.81
C LEU A 56 -2.33 -19.08 8.19
N LYS A 57 -3.06 -19.45 9.26
CA LYS A 57 -2.74 -19.05 10.64
C LYS A 57 -1.40 -19.57 11.13
N TYR A 58 -1.00 -20.76 10.68
CA TYR A 58 0.30 -21.32 11.02
C TYR A 58 1.41 -20.60 10.26
N ALA A 59 1.27 -20.47 8.94
CA ALA A 59 2.23 -19.77 8.10
C ALA A 59 2.39 -18.29 8.50
N SER A 60 1.32 -17.62 8.95
CA SER A 60 1.37 -16.21 9.33
C SER A 60 2.20 -15.92 10.58
N LYS A 61 2.54 -16.94 11.37
CA LYS A 61 3.45 -16.81 12.53
C LYS A 61 4.92 -16.91 12.13
N LEU A 62 5.20 -17.50 10.97
CA LEU A 62 6.54 -17.84 10.53
C LEU A 62 7.01 -17.01 9.33
N ILE A 63 6.09 -16.37 8.60
CA ILE A 63 6.40 -15.60 7.39
C ILE A 63 6.10 -14.12 7.63
N LYS A 64 6.98 -13.25 7.10
CA LYS A 64 6.83 -11.81 7.17
C LYS A 64 6.38 -11.15 5.86
N ASP A 65 6.93 -11.55 4.71
CA ASP A 65 6.77 -10.77 3.47
C ASP A 65 5.82 -11.43 2.47
N THR A 66 6.09 -12.67 2.02
CA THR A 66 5.32 -13.29 0.92
C THR A 66 5.12 -14.78 1.14
N LEU A 67 3.88 -15.24 0.96
CA LEU A 67 3.52 -16.66 0.98
C LEU A 67 2.99 -17.09 -0.39
N TYR A 68 3.70 -18.00 -1.03
CA TYR A 68 3.27 -18.61 -2.27
C TYR A 68 2.48 -19.88 -1.98
N VAL A 69 1.30 -20.04 -2.57
CA VAL A 69 0.46 -21.23 -2.41
C VAL A 69 0.45 -21.99 -3.73
N HIS A 70 1.01 -23.20 -3.72
CA HIS A 70 1.01 -24.12 -4.86
C HIS A 70 0.01 -25.24 -4.57
N LEU A 71 -1.08 -25.24 -5.32
CA LEU A 71 -2.10 -26.29 -5.24
C LEU A 71 -1.65 -27.46 -6.10
N GLN A 72 -1.56 -28.67 -5.57
CA GLN A 72 -1.21 -29.85 -6.36
C GLN A 72 -1.96 -31.07 -5.82
N PRO A 73 -3.28 -31.13 -6.02
CA PRO A 73 -4.07 -32.27 -5.56
C PRO A 73 -3.46 -33.57 -6.13
N TYR A 74 -3.09 -34.47 -5.24
CA TYR A 74 -2.39 -35.69 -5.59
C TYR A 74 -3.40 -36.75 -6.06
N PRO A 75 -3.33 -37.27 -7.30
CA PRO A 75 -4.06 -38.47 -7.65
C PRO A 75 -3.45 -39.64 -6.85
N GLY A 76 -4.26 -40.34 -6.08
CA GLY A 76 -3.86 -41.27 -5.00
C GLY A 76 -2.62 -42.17 -5.21
N ASN A 77 -1.99 -42.51 -4.07
CA ASN A 77 -1.00 -43.58 -3.83
C ASN A 77 0.11 -43.77 -4.88
N ILE A 78 1.19 -42.97 -4.79
CA ILE A 78 2.48 -43.37 -5.37
C ILE A 78 3.24 -44.19 -4.31
N PRO A 79 3.80 -45.36 -4.66
CA PRO A 79 4.69 -46.09 -3.77
C PRO A 79 6.00 -45.30 -3.62
N VAL A 80 6.19 -44.68 -2.46
CA VAL A 80 7.37 -43.83 -2.11
C VAL A 80 8.71 -44.60 -2.13
N LYS A 81 8.70 -45.91 -2.43
CA LYS A 81 9.86 -46.81 -2.31
C LYS A 81 10.64 -47.07 -3.60
N ASP A 82 10.28 -46.47 -4.73
CA ASP A 82 11.05 -46.64 -5.98
C ASP A 82 11.97 -45.43 -6.25
N PRO A 83 13.31 -45.56 -6.05
CA PRO A 83 14.27 -44.50 -6.36
C PRO A 83 14.42 -44.22 -7.87
N SER A 84 13.86 -45.05 -8.74
CA SER A 84 13.70 -44.79 -10.18
C SER A 84 12.43 -44.00 -10.52
N CYS A 85 11.53 -43.79 -9.54
CA CYS A 85 10.46 -42.79 -9.58
C CYS A 85 11.04 -41.37 -9.43
N ARG A 86 12.12 -41.10 -10.17
CA ARG A 86 12.45 -39.76 -10.60
C ARG A 86 11.32 -39.35 -11.53
N MET A 87 10.39 -38.58 -11.00
CA MET A 87 9.69 -37.49 -11.65
C MET A 87 8.32 -37.34 -10.99
N PHE A 88 8.21 -36.35 -10.11
CA PHE A 88 7.00 -35.53 -10.17
C PHE A 88 6.96 -34.90 -11.56
N LYS A 89 6.41 -35.61 -12.56
CA LYS A 89 5.83 -34.93 -13.71
C LYS A 89 4.60 -34.26 -13.13
N PHE A 90 4.73 -32.99 -12.72
CA PHE A 90 3.60 -32.18 -12.30
C PHE A 90 2.53 -32.31 -13.38
N GLN A 91 1.43 -32.99 -13.05
CA GLN A 91 0.34 -33.14 -13.99
C GLN A 91 -0.34 -31.80 -14.13
N THR A 92 -0.60 -31.42 -15.37
CA THR A 92 -1.40 -30.23 -15.66
C THR A 92 -2.85 -30.55 -15.37
N GLN A 93 -3.53 -29.64 -14.68
CA GLN A 93 -4.96 -29.75 -14.42
C GLN A 93 -5.71 -28.64 -15.17
N PRO A 94 -6.86 -28.91 -15.78
CA PRO A 94 -7.66 -27.87 -16.41
C PRO A 94 -8.20 -26.91 -15.33
N PRO A 95 -8.42 -25.63 -15.68
CA PRO A 95 -9.12 -24.70 -14.79
C PRO A 95 -10.56 -25.19 -14.57
N SER A 96 -10.96 -25.32 -13.30
CA SER A 96 -12.29 -25.79 -12.89
C SER A 96 -12.95 -24.84 -11.90
N LYS A 97 -14.27 -24.93 -11.76
CA LYS A 97 -15.06 -24.16 -10.76
C LYS A 97 -14.61 -24.47 -9.33
N GLU A 98 -14.19 -25.70 -9.05
CA GLU A 98 -13.68 -26.09 -7.74
C GLU A 98 -12.37 -25.36 -7.40
N ILE A 99 -11.45 -25.29 -8.35
CA ILE A 99 -10.18 -24.56 -8.20
C ILE A 99 -10.47 -23.06 -7.98
N GLN A 100 -11.37 -22.48 -8.77
CA GLN A 100 -11.77 -21.07 -8.60
C GLN A 100 -12.36 -20.81 -7.20
N LYS A 101 -13.25 -21.69 -6.71
CA LYS A 101 -13.82 -21.61 -5.37
C LYS A 101 -12.77 -21.73 -4.26
N LEU A 102 -11.78 -22.61 -4.44
CA LEU A 102 -10.67 -22.76 -3.50
C LEU A 102 -9.81 -21.49 -3.45
N ILE A 103 -9.47 -20.93 -4.61
CA ILE A 103 -8.72 -19.67 -4.71
C ILE A 103 -9.49 -18.52 -4.03
N GLY A 104 -10.80 -18.45 -4.24
CA GLY A 104 -11.73 -17.58 -3.51
C GLY A 104 -11.58 -17.72 -1.99
N THR A 105 -11.59 -18.96 -1.51
CA THR A 105 -11.43 -19.28 -0.09
C THR A 105 -10.05 -18.86 0.43
N VAL A 106 -8.97 -19.12 -0.32
CA VAL A 106 -7.59 -18.76 0.08
C VAL A 106 -7.46 -17.25 0.28
N TYR A 107 -7.88 -16.44 -0.69
CA TYR A 107 -7.73 -14.99 -0.55
C TYR A 107 -8.71 -14.36 0.43
N SER A 108 -9.93 -14.89 0.58
CA SER A 108 -10.86 -14.45 1.62
C SER A 108 -10.28 -14.70 3.02
N GLN A 109 -9.77 -15.90 3.28
CA GLN A 109 -9.13 -16.24 4.56
C GLN A 109 -7.82 -15.47 4.76
N ALA A 110 -7.03 -15.28 3.71
CA ALA A 110 -5.81 -14.48 3.77
C ALA A 110 -6.08 -13.01 4.08
N ALA A 111 -7.16 -12.42 3.55
CA ALA A 111 -7.57 -11.07 3.91
C ALA A 111 -7.92 -10.93 5.40
N ALA A 112 -8.52 -11.97 5.99
CA ALA A 112 -8.85 -12.01 7.40
C ALA A 112 -7.63 -12.24 8.31
N ILE A 113 -6.71 -13.13 7.93
CA ILE A 113 -5.63 -13.64 8.79
C ILE A 113 -4.29 -12.97 8.51
N CYS A 114 -3.97 -12.73 7.24
CA CYS A 114 -2.64 -12.39 6.74
C CYS A 114 -2.56 -10.91 6.35
N GLN A 115 -2.85 -9.99 7.29
CA GLN A 115 -2.91 -8.54 7.01
C GLN A 115 -1.60 -7.97 6.43
N ASN A 116 -0.44 -8.50 6.85
CA ASN A 116 0.88 -8.00 6.47
C ASN A 116 1.66 -8.94 5.52
N ILE A 117 1.06 -10.05 5.09
CA ILE A 117 1.74 -11.05 4.26
C ILE A 117 1.11 -11.01 2.87
N ASP A 118 1.93 -10.96 1.84
CA ASP A 118 1.51 -11.05 0.45
C ASP A 118 1.26 -12.53 0.07
N VAL A 119 0.03 -13.01 0.19
CA VAL A 119 -0.32 -14.37 -0.27
C VAL A 119 -0.57 -14.36 -1.79
N ARG A 120 0.03 -15.29 -2.54
CA ARG A 120 -0.10 -15.45 -4.01
C ARG A 120 -0.36 -16.91 -4.37
N VAL A 121 -1.42 -17.21 -5.13
CA VAL A 121 -1.71 -18.58 -5.59
C VAL A 121 -1.08 -18.84 -6.95
N LEU A 122 -0.19 -19.83 -7.04
CA LEU A 122 0.55 -20.17 -8.25
C LEU A 122 -0.30 -20.99 -9.22
N LEU A 123 -0.46 -20.52 -10.45
CA LEU A 123 -1.29 -21.15 -11.49
C LEU A 123 -0.50 -21.81 -12.62
N GLY A 124 0.83 -21.88 -12.51
CA GLY A 124 1.68 -22.32 -13.63
C GLY A 124 1.42 -23.74 -14.15
N HIS A 125 0.75 -24.59 -13.37
CA HIS A 125 0.35 -25.96 -13.76
C HIS A 125 -1.16 -26.08 -14.10
N ILE A 126 -1.94 -25.01 -13.94
CA ILE A 126 -3.38 -24.96 -14.25
C ILE A 126 -3.57 -24.43 -15.67
N ARG A 127 -3.87 -25.32 -16.61
CA ARG A 127 -4.04 -25.01 -18.04
C ARG A 127 -4.78 -26.12 -18.77
N ASN A 128 -5.40 -25.76 -19.89
CA ASN A 128 -5.98 -26.73 -20.82
C ASN A 128 -4.86 -27.48 -21.56
N GLY A 129 -4.89 -28.81 -21.51
CA GLY A 129 -3.96 -29.69 -22.24
C GLY A 129 -3.47 -30.89 -21.41
N GLU A 130 -3.41 -32.06 -22.05
CA GLU A 130 -3.05 -33.35 -21.42
C GLU A 130 -1.54 -33.64 -21.38
N GLN A 131 -0.70 -32.82 -22.04
CA GLN A 131 0.72 -33.14 -22.12
C GLN A 131 1.44 -32.83 -20.80
N PRO A 132 2.00 -33.85 -20.11
CA PRO A 132 2.78 -33.63 -18.91
C PRO A 132 4.05 -32.87 -19.28
N MET A 133 4.09 -31.59 -18.89
CA MET A 133 5.24 -30.74 -19.11
C MET A 133 6.15 -30.84 -17.88
N GLU A 134 7.46 -30.78 -18.10
CA GLU A 134 8.41 -30.59 -17.02
C GLU A 134 8.17 -29.20 -16.42
N PHE A 135 7.46 -29.15 -15.28
CA PHE A 135 7.14 -27.91 -14.62
C PHE A 135 8.43 -27.34 -14.03
N LYS A 136 8.99 -26.37 -14.74
CA LYS A 136 10.08 -25.51 -14.30
C LYS A 136 9.49 -24.14 -14.01
N PRO A 137 8.82 -23.96 -12.86
CA PRO A 137 8.20 -22.69 -12.49
C PRO A 137 9.25 -21.59 -12.54
N HIS A 138 9.08 -20.66 -13.48
CA HIS A 138 10.00 -19.55 -13.67
C HIS A 138 10.12 -18.69 -12.38
N THR A 139 9.04 -18.63 -11.60
CA THR A 139 8.95 -18.03 -10.27
C THR A 139 9.87 -18.67 -9.23
N LEU A 140 10.04 -20.00 -9.31
CA LEU A 140 10.84 -20.79 -8.37
C LEU A 140 12.32 -20.87 -8.77
N GLN A 141 12.64 -20.53 -10.01
CA GLN A 141 14.02 -20.47 -10.50
C GLN A 141 14.69 -19.11 -10.24
N THR A 142 13.92 -18.05 -10.02
CA THR A 142 14.44 -16.68 -9.86
C THR A 142 14.37 -16.17 -8.43
N LYS A 143 13.56 -16.78 -7.54
CA LYS A 143 13.39 -16.37 -6.14
C LYS A 143 13.79 -17.47 -5.17
N SER A 144 14.54 -17.11 -4.13
CA SER A 144 14.86 -17.99 -3.01
C SER A 144 13.71 -18.03 -2.00
N TYR A 145 13.41 -19.22 -1.49
CA TYR A 145 12.42 -19.43 -0.43
C TYR A 145 13.15 -19.76 0.85
N ASP A 146 12.72 -19.15 1.96
CA ASP A 146 13.34 -19.39 3.25
C ASP A 146 12.74 -20.64 3.94
N VAL A 147 11.47 -20.95 3.64
CA VAL A 147 10.72 -22.08 4.22
C VAL A 147 9.71 -22.67 3.23
N VAL A 148 9.50 -23.99 3.31
CA VAL A 148 8.46 -24.73 2.59
C VAL A 148 7.50 -25.37 3.60
N PHE A 149 6.20 -25.15 3.40
CA PHE A 149 5.12 -25.81 4.14
C PHE A 149 4.50 -26.91 3.28
N THR A 150 4.21 -28.06 3.89
CA THR A 150 3.56 -29.17 3.19
C THR A 150 2.54 -29.88 4.08
N ASP A 151 1.44 -30.34 3.50
CA ASP A 151 0.41 -31.16 4.16
C ASP A 151 0.67 -32.69 4.05
N ILE A 152 1.84 -33.10 3.56
CA ILE A 152 2.21 -34.51 3.42
C ILE A 152 2.57 -35.11 4.78
N SER A 153 2.00 -36.29 5.07
CA SER A 153 2.13 -36.96 6.36
C SER A 153 3.56 -37.42 6.71
N HIS A 154 3.86 -37.45 8.01
CA HIS A 154 5.19 -37.58 8.61
C HIS A 154 6.01 -38.86 8.31
N SER A 155 5.47 -39.88 7.63
CA SER A 155 6.24 -41.11 7.35
C SER A 155 7.37 -40.94 6.32
N ASP A 156 7.37 -39.83 5.56
CA ASP A 156 8.23 -39.63 4.39
C ASP A 156 8.93 -38.26 4.33
N LYS A 157 9.27 -37.66 5.50
CA LYS A 157 9.94 -36.34 5.54
C LYS A 157 11.26 -36.27 4.76
N ASP A 158 12.07 -37.32 4.79
CA ASP A 158 13.34 -37.38 4.06
C ASP A 158 13.09 -37.61 2.55
N SER A 159 12.15 -38.49 2.21
CA SER A 159 11.69 -38.71 0.83
C SER A 159 11.13 -37.43 0.20
N PHE A 160 10.37 -36.62 0.95
CA PHE A 160 9.81 -35.37 0.45
C PHE A 160 10.85 -34.27 0.27
N LYS A 161 11.91 -34.23 1.10
CA LYS A 161 13.05 -33.34 0.83
C LYS A 161 13.71 -33.68 -0.50
N ASP A 162 13.89 -34.96 -0.79
CA ASP A 162 14.47 -35.39 -2.08
C ASP A 162 13.51 -35.16 -3.26
N VAL A 163 12.19 -35.20 -3.01
CA VAL A 163 11.16 -34.75 -3.97
C VAL A 163 11.26 -33.25 -4.23
N ILE A 164 11.36 -32.43 -3.19
CA ILE A 164 11.55 -30.98 -3.33
C ILE A 164 12.83 -30.70 -4.12
N LYS A 165 13.94 -31.38 -3.79
CA LYS A 165 15.22 -31.23 -4.52
C LYS A 165 15.12 -31.62 -5.99
N SER A 166 14.30 -32.61 -6.33
CA SER A 166 14.15 -33.10 -7.72
C SER A 166 13.10 -32.35 -8.53
N GLY A 167 12.09 -31.75 -7.89
CA GLY A 167 11.07 -30.91 -8.55
C GLY A 167 11.40 -29.42 -8.56
N TYR A 168 12.27 -28.97 -7.64
CA TYR A 168 12.65 -27.57 -7.46
C TYR A 168 14.16 -27.46 -7.21
N ASP A 169 14.94 -27.37 -8.29
CA ASP A 169 16.41 -27.36 -8.28
C ASP A 169 17.04 -26.31 -7.33
N THR A 170 16.31 -25.26 -6.98
CA THR A 170 16.74 -24.13 -6.13
C THR A 170 16.53 -24.34 -4.62
N LEU A 171 15.81 -25.39 -4.20
CA LEU A 171 15.38 -25.58 -2.81
C LEU A 171 16.26 -26.54 -1.98
N ASN A 172 17.50 -26.78 -2.40
CA ASN A 172 18.39 -27.80 -1.82
C ASN A 172 18.73 -27.61 -0.32
N ASP A 173 18.64 -26.38 0.22
CA ASP A 173 18.98 -26.02 1.61
C ASP A 173 17.85 -25.24 2.33
N VAL A 174 16.59 -25.61 2.10
CA VAL A 174 15.43 -24.85 2.61
C VAL A 174 14.77 -25.54 3.82
N ASN A 175 14.25 -24.73 4.76
CA ASN A 175 13.53 -25.26 5.92
C ASN A 175 12.20 -25.88 5.48
N VAL A 176 11.83 -27.04 6.03
CA VAL A 176 10.58 -27.73 5.68
C VAL A 176 9.74 -27.93 6.93
N GLU A 177 8.55 -27.35 6.93
CA GLU A 177 7.54 -27.45 7.99
C GLU A 177 6.34 -28.27 7.50
N THR A 178 5.79 -29.10 8.40
CA THR A 178 4.62 -29.94 8.09
C THR A 178 3.37 -29.29 8.68
N LEU A 179 2.31 -29.23 7.88
CA LEU A 179 1.00 -28.73 8.27
C LEU A 179 0.16 -29.90 8.80
N GLU A 180 -0.41 -29.73 9.99
CA GLU A 180 -1.36 -30.70 10.54
C GLU A 180 -2.74 -30.49 9.90
N ALA A 181 -3.26 -31.52 9.24
CA ALA A 181 -4.61 -31.51 8.68
C ALA A 181 -5.64 -31.98 9.71
N VAL A 182 -6.78 -31.28 9.80
CA VAL A 182 -7.96 -31.80 10.51
C VAL A 182 -8.52 -32.97 9.69
N LYS A 183 -8.73 -34.13 10.31
CA LYS A 183 -9.31 -35.31 9.66
C LYS A 183 -10.75 -35.00 9.24
N ALA A 184 -11.11 -35.35 8.00
CA ALA A 184 -12.50 -35.29 7.54
C ALA A 184 -13.40 -36.09 8.50
N THR A 185 -14.51 -35.51 8.93
CA THR A 185 -15.58 -36.25 9.61
C THR A 185 -16.16 -37.27 8.64
N GLU A 186 -16.34 -38.52 9.09
CA GLU A 186 -16.92 -39.61 8.30
C GLU A 186 -18.28 -39.18 7.73
N GLY A 187 -18.31 -38.88 6.43
CA GLY A 187 -19.48 -38.35 5.74
C GLY A 187 -19.18 -37.69 4.38
N ASP A 188 -17.92 -37.30 4.14
CA ASP A 188 -17.52 -36.50 2.95
C ASP A 188 -16.76 -37.30 1.88
N THR A 189 -17.02 -38.61 1.78
CA THR A 189 -16.53 -39.43 0.67
C THR A 189 -17.54 -39.44 -0.47
N ASP A 190 -17.62 -38.34 -1.20
CA ASP A 190 -18.07 -38.42 -2.59
C ASP A 190 -16.94 -37.89 -3.46
N ALA A 191 -16.15 -38.83 -3.99
CA ALA A 191 -15.22 -38.53 -5.07
C ALA A 191 -16.08 -38.22 -6.31
N THR A 192 -16.42 -36.94 -6.48
CA THR A 192 -17.18 -36.46 -7.63
C THR A 192 -16.38 -36.73 -8.90
N LYS A 193 -16.95 -37.54 -9.80
CA LYS A 193 -16.50 -37.62 -11.18
C LYS A 193 -16.59 -36.21 -11.77
N GLU A 194 -15.45 -35.62 -12.15
CA GLU A 194 -15.40 -34.35 -12.87
C GLU A 194 -16.33 -34.45 -14.09
N THR A 195 -17.43 -33.70 -14.05
CA THR A 195 -18.35 -33.59 -15.20
C THR A 195 -17.86 -32.49 -16.12
N GLU A 196 -18.06 -32.58 -17.44
CA GLU A 196 -17.72 -31.51 -18.39
C GLU A 196 -18.31 -30.13 -18.01
N SER A 197 -19.34 -30.08 -17.15
CA SER A 197 -19.94 -28.86 -16.61
C SER A 197 -19.10 -28.11 -15.54
N ASP A 198 -18.01 -28.69 -15.07
CA ASP A 198 -17.15 -28.11 -14.03
C ASP A 198 -15.91 -27.39 -14.57
N ILE A 199 -15.56 -27.58 -15.85
CA ILE A 199 -14.44 -26.91 -16.51
C ILE A 199 -14.80 -25.45 -16.80
N LEU A 200 -13.87 -24.54 -16.54
CA LEU A 200 -14.05 -23.12 -16.83
C LEU A 200 -13.86 -22.82 -18.33
N PRO A 201 -14.59 -21.82 -18.88
CA PRO A 201 -14.32 -21.36 -20.23
C PRO A 201 -12.89 -20.83 -20.34
N SER A 202 -12.35 -20.85 -21.55
CA SER A 202 -10.98 -20.42 -21.77
C SER A 202 -10.88 -19.56 -23.01
N TYR A 203 -10.13 -18.48 -22.86
CA TYR A 203 -10.02 -17.40 -23.83
C TYR A 203 -8.56 -17.21 -24.21
N ARG A 204 -8.29 -17.02 -25.50
CA ARG A 204 -6.96 -16.73 -26.01
C ARG A 204 -6.47 -15.37 -25.49
N HIS A 205 -7.31 -14.34 -25.59
CA HIS A 205 -6.99 -12.98 -25.13
C HIS A 205 -8.07 -12.41 -24.19
N ILE A 206 -7.66 -12.06 -22.98
CA ILE A 206 -8.49 -11.40 -21.96
C ILE A 206 -8.09 -9.92 -21.78
N VAL A 207 -9.10 -9.07 -21.61
CA VAL A 207 -8.94 -7.67 -21.24
C VAL A 207 -9.60 -7.36 -19.89
N LEU A 208 -8.99 -6.47 -19.12
CA LEU A 208 -9.57 -5.92 -17.90
C LEU A 208 -8.97 -4.54 -17.61
N GLY A 209 -9.63 -3.78 -16.75
CA GLY A 209 -9.20 -2.43 -16.40
C GLY A 209 -9.49 -2.11 -14.94
N GLY A 210 -8.66 -1.26 -14.34
CA GLY A 210 -8.79 -0.95 -12.94
C GLY A 210 -7.80 0.09 -12.44
N THR A 211 -8.02 0.54 -11.21
CA THR A 211 -7.10 1.47 -10.55
C THR A 211 -5.80 0.77 -10.17
N PHE A 212 -5.86 -0.49 -9.70
CA PHE A 212 -4.68 -1.27 -9.28
C PHE A 212 -3.72 -0.51 -8.36
N ASP A 213 -4.27 0.37 -7.51
CA ASP A 213 -3.49 1.08 -6.51
C ASP A 213 -3.35 0.19 -5.27
N ARG A 214 -2.10 -0.03 -4.85
CA ARG A 214 -1.72 -0.87 -3.71
C ARG A 214 -2.40 -2.24 -3.79
N ILE A 215 -1.83 -3.11 -4.62
CA ILE A 215 -2.38 -4.45 -4.89
C ILE A 215 -2.80 -5.16 -3.60
N HIS A 216 -4.05 -5.61 -3.56
CA HIS A 216 -4.72 -6.16 -2.38
C HIS A 216 -5.55 -7.37 -2.77
N TYR A 217 -6.11 -8.09 -1.80
CA TYR A 217 -6.80 -9.36 -2.05
C TYR A 217 -7.97 -9.26 -3.05
N GLY A 218 -8.73 -8.16 -3.04
CA GLY A 218 -9.72 -7.89 -4.11
C GLY A 218 -9.11 -7.84 -5.54
N HIS A 219 -7.96 -7.17 -5.74
CA HIS A 219 -7.26 -7.20 -7.03
C HIS A 219 -6.72 -8.59 -7.35
N LYS A 220 -6.11 -9.27 -6.38
CA LYS A 220 -5.54 -10.60 -6.57
C LYS A 220 -6.60 -11.60 -7.00
N MET A 221 -7.82 -11.50 -6.49
CA MET A 221 -8.93 -12.34 -6.93
C MET A 221 -9.27 -12.10 -8.39
N LEU A 222 -9.55 -10.85 -8.74
CA LEU A 222 -9.84 -10.45 -10.12
C LEU A 222 -8.76 -10.94 -11.10
N LEU A 223 -7.49 -10.75 -10.73
CA LEU A 223 -6.33 -11.09 -11.56
C LEU A 223 -6.10 -12.60 -11.64
N THR A 224 -6.24 -13.32 -10.52
CA THR A 224 -6.02 -14.78 -10.49
C THR A 224 -7.11 -15.50 -11.29
N ASP A 225 -8.37 -15.10 -11.13
CA ASP A 225 -9.47 -15.64 -11.94
C ASP A 225 -9.30 -15.30 -13.43
N SER A 226 -8.88 -14.09 -13.75
CA SER A 226 -8.54 -13.74 -15.14
C SER A 226 -7.42 -14.62 -15.70
N CYS A 227 -6.41 -14.98 -14.89
CA CYS A 227 -5.34 -15.88 -15.30
C CYS A 227 -5.80 -17.33 -15.49
N LEU A 228 -6.82 -17.79 -14.75
CA LEU A 228 -7.43 -19.11 -14.96
C LEU A 228 -8.10 -19.21 -16.33
N LEU A 229 -8.78 -18.14 -16.73
CA LEU A 229 -9.51 -18.06 -17.99
C LEU A 229 -8.58 -17.81 -19.19
N CYS A 230 -7.43 -17.16 -18.99
CA CYS A 230 -6.52 -16.76 -20.06
C CYS A 230 -5.54 -17.89 -20.49
N GLN A 231 -5.38 -18.06 -21.81
CA GLN A 231 -4.41 -18.99 -22.40
C GLN A 231 -3.13 -18.32 -22.90
N GLU A 232 -3.24 -17.19 -23.60
CA GLU A 232 -2.11 -16.59 -24.33
C GLU A 232 -1.82 -15.17 -23.88
N GLU A 233 -2.75 -14.22 -24.09
CA GLU A 233 -2.49 -12.78 -23.94
C GLU A 233 -3.44 -12.12 -22.93
N MET A 234 -2.89 -11.22 -22.10
CA MET A 234 -3.66 -10.44 -21.14
C MET A 234 -3.36 -8.94 -21.28
N THR A 235 -4.37 -8.18 -21.72
CA THR A 235 -4.28 -6.72 -21.79
C THR A 235 -4.91 -6.08 -20.56
N ILE A 236 -4.16 -5.23 -19.85
CA ILE A 236 -4.63 -4.59 -18.61
C ILE A 236 -4.52 -3.08 -18.68
N GLY A 237 -5.65 -2.40 -18.57
CA GLY A 237 -5.73 -0.95 -18.46
C GLY A 237 -5.56 -0.47 -17.02
N VAL A 238 -4.49 0.27 -16.73
CA VAL A 238 -4.22 0.86 -15.41
C VAL A 238 -4.58 2.34 -15.44
N THR A 239 -5.53 2.80 -14.62
CA THR A 239 -5.99 4.20 -14.69
C THR A 239 -4.87 5.20 -14.49
N ASP A 240 -4.92 6.32 -15.23
CA ASP A 240 -3.93 7.39 -15.19
C ASP A 240 -4.56 8.78 -15.42
N GLY A 241 -3.79 9.83 -15.13
CA GLY A 241 -4.16 11.23 -15.42
C GLY A 241 -5.52 11.62 -14.85
N VAL A 242 -6.42 12.09 -15.72
CA VAL A 242 -7.76 12.58 -15.35
C VAL A 242 -8.64 11.54 -14.65
N MET A 243 -8.38 10.24 -14.86
CA MET A 243 -9.10 9.18 -14.16
C MET A 243 -8.66 9.04 -12.70
N ASN A 244 -7.38 9.30 -12.41
CA ASN A 244 -6.84 9.27 -11.05
C ASN A 244 -7.27 10.49 -10.24
N ALA A 245 -7.34 11.67 -10.88
CA ALA A 245 -7.75 12.92 -10.22
C ALA A 245 -9.16 12.86 -9.58
N LYS A 246 -10.03 11.96 -10.06
CA LYS A 246 -11.39 11.75 -9.52
C LYS A 246 -11.45 10.79 -8.34
N LYS A 247 -10.34 10.15 -7.97
CA LYS A 247 -10.31 9.14 -6.91
C LYS A 247 -10.18 9.82 -5.55
N THR A 248 -10.93 9.36 -4.56
CA THR A 248 -10.82 9.81 -3.16
C THR A 248 -9.38 9.67 -2.65
N LEU A 249 -8.76 10.74 -2.15
CA LEU A 249 -7.34 10.76 -1.75
C LEU A 249 -6.38 10.36 -2.90
N CYS A 250 -6.57 10.95 -4.08
CA CYS A 250 -5.71 10.68 -5.25
C CYS A 250 -4.23 11.01 -4.96
N GLU A 251 -3.97 11.95 -4.05
CA GLU A 251 -2.64 12.39 -3.64
C GLU A 251 -1.84 11.29 -2.91
N LEU A 252 -2.52 10.26 -2.38
CA LEU A 252 -1.90 9.09 -1.71
C LEU A 252 -1.74 7.86 -2.63
N MET A 253 -2.15 7.97 -3.90
CA MET A 253 -1.99 6.90 -4.88
C MET A 253 -0.53 6.69 -5.25
N LEU A 254 -0.18 5.44 -5.55
CA LEU A 254 1.12 5.13 -6.13
C LEU A 254 1.21 5.65 -7.57
N PRO A 255 2.39 6.13 -8.00
CA PRO A 255 2.64 6.50 -9.39
C PRO A 255 2.28 5.36 -10.36
N THR A 256 1.79 5.72 -11.55
CA THR A 256 1.28 4.76 -12.54
C THR A 256 2.30 3.72 -12.96
N ASN A 257 3.55 4.11 -13.14
CA ASN A 257 4.66 3.19 -13.44
C ASN A 257 4.90 2.19 -12.30
N VAL A 258 4.80 2.61 -11.05
CA VAL A 258 4.96 1.70 -9.88
C VAL A 258 3.81 0.70 -9.81
N ARG A 259 2.57 1.13 -10.08
CA ARG A 259 1.41 0.23 -10.13
C ARG A 259 1.53 -0.80 -11.25
N ILE A 260 1.96 -0.38 -12.45
CA ILE A 260 2.22 -1.27 -13.59
C ILE A 260 3.32 -2.28 -13.24
N GLN A 261 4.40 -1.85 -12.60
CA GLN A 261 5.48 -2.74 -12.17
C GLN A 261 4.98 -3.79 -11.16
N GLN A 262 4.28 -3.38 -10.10
CA GLN A 262 3.73 -4.29 -9.09
C GLN A 262 2.75 -5.30 -9.70
N LEU A 263 1.93 -4.85 -10.65
CA LEU A 263 1.00 -5.70 -11.38
C LEU A 263 1.73 -6.73 -12.25
N THR A 264 2.77 -6.30 -12.96
CA THR A 264 3.61 -7.18 -13.79
C THR A 264 4.28 -8.25 -12.93
N GLU A 265 4.92 -7.86 -11.82
CA GLU A 265 5.56 -8.78 -10.89
C GLU A 265 4.57 -9.78 -10.27
N LEU A 266 3.34 -9.36 -9.97
CA LEU A 266 2.30 -10.27 -9.51
C LEU A 266 1.92 -11.28 -10.60
N LEU A 267 1.63 -10.83 -11.82
CA LEU A 267 1.16 -11.71 -12.90
C LEU A 267 2.21 -12.71 -13.36
N LEU A 268 3.49 -12.29 -13.39
CA LEU A 268 4.60 -13.21 -13.64
C LEU A 268 4.73 -14.28 -12.55
N ASP A 269 4.43 -13.93 -11.28
CA ASP A 269 4.39 -14.91 -10.21
C ASP A 269 3.19 -15.86 -10.36
N LEU A 270 2.00 -15.35 -10.67
CA LEU A 270 0.76 -16.15 -10.81
C LEU A 270 0.84 -17.11 -12.01
N LYS A 271 1.18 -16.60 -13.21
CA LYS A 271 1.18 -17.36 -14.46
C LYS A 271 2.25 -16.82 -15.45
N PRO A 272 3.50 -17.29 -15.36
CA PRO A 272 4.64 -16.73 -16.11
C PRO A 272 4.59 -16.95 -17.63
N GLY A 273 3.69 -17.80 -18.13
CA GLY A 273 3.58 -18.11 -19.56
C GLY A 273 2.65 -17.18 -20.36
N LEU A 274 2.03 -16.19 -19.71
CA LEU A 274 1.14 -15.22 -20.38
C LEU A 274 1.94 -14.09 -21.01
N GLU A 275 1.55 -13.69 -22.21
CA GLU A 275 1.95 -12.42 -22.81
C GLU A 275 1.17 -11.28 -22.13
N LEU A 276 1.89 -10.32 -21.56
CA LEU A 276 1.30 -9.24 -20.75
C LEU A 276 1.42 -7.90 -21.49
N ASN A 277 0.27 -7.26 -21.73
CA ASN A 277 0.19 -5.92 -22.28
C ASN A 277 -0.47 -4.97 -21.26
N ILE A 278 0.33 -4.39 -20.37
CA ILE A 278 -0.17 -3.54 -19.28
C ILE A 278 0.08 -2.08 -19.65
N VAL A 279 -1.00 -1.32 -19.83
CA VAL A 279 -0.95 0.05 -20.36
C VAL A 279 -1.67 1.06 -19.48
N PRO A 280 -1.17 2.31 -19.36
CA PRO A 280 -1.91 3.38 -18.72
C PRO A 280 -3.14 3.75 -19.55
N ILE A 281 -4.28 4.00 -18.90
CA ILE A 281 -5.52 4.45 -19.55
C ILE A 281 -6.00 5.77 -18.95
N THR A 282 -6.35 6.72 -19.81
CA THR A 282 -6.89 8.04 -19.42
C THR A 282 -8.39 8.18 -19.71
N ASP A 283 -9.01 7.14 -20.26
CA ASP A 283 -10.43 7.02 -20.49
C ASP A 283 -10.95 5.62 -20.09
N PRO A 284 -12.26 5.44 -19.87
CA PRO A 284 -12.83 4.18 -19.40
C PRO A 284 -12.72 2.98 -20.37
N PHE A 285 -12.35 3.20 -21.64
CA PHE A 285 -12.34 2.16 -22.66
C PHE A 285 -10.91 1.68 -22.96
N GLY A 286 -9.95 2.60 -23.10
CA GLY A 286 -8.56 2.28 -23.41
C GLY A 286 -8.42 1.41 -24.68
N PRO A 287 -7.54 0.38 -24.68
CA PRO A 287 -7.28 -0.44 -25.88
C PRO A 287 -8.47 -1.33 -26.28
N SER A 288 -9.44 -1.56 -25.38
CA SER A 288 -10.56 -2.48 -25.60
C SER A 288 -11.50 -2.08 -26.73
N ILE A 289 -11.44 -0.84 -27.22
CA ILE A 289 -12.26 -0.35 -28.35
C ILE A 289 -11.43 -0.07 -29.61
N VAL A 290 -10.20 -0.59 -29.65
CA VAL A 290 -9.25 -0.42 -30.77
C VAL A 290 -8.70 -1.77 -31.20
N VAL A 291 -8.36 -2.65 -30.26
CA VAL A 291 -7.81 -3.98 -30.57
C VAL A 291 -8.94 -4.94 -30.94
N GLU A 292 -8.83 -5.54 -32.13
CA GLU A 292 -9.81 -6.48 -32.69
C GLU A 292 -9.74 -7.86 -32.02
N ASP A 293 -8.54 -8.43 -31.89
CA ASP A 293 -8.30 -9.79 -31.39
C ASP A 293 -8.38 -9.88 -29.86
N MET A 294 -9.54 -9.53 -29.30
CA MET A 294 -9.86 -9.70 -27.88
C MET A 294 -11.12 -10.57 -27.75
N ASN A 295 -11.15 -11.48 -26.78
CA ASN A 295 -12.25 -12.46 -26.68
C ASN A 295 -13.15 -12.22 -25.47
N CYS A 296 -12.58 -11.85 -24.32
CA CYS A 296 -13.34 -11.68 -23.07
C CYS A 296 -12.89 -10.45 -22.29
N ILE A 297 -13.85 -9.72 -21.71
CA ILE A 297 -13.60 -8.69 -20.70
C ILE A 297 -13.98 -9.22 -19.31
N VAL A 298 -13.05 -9.11 -18.38
CA VAL A 298 -13.26 -9.51 -16.99
C VAL A 298 -13.54 -8.28 -16.14
N VAL A 299 -14.64 -8.31 -15.41
CA VAL A 299 -15.14 -7.20 -14.58
C VAL A 299 -15.57 -7.69 -13.21
N SER A 300 -15.60 -6.80 -12.23
CA SER A 300 -16.31 -7.06 -10.96
C SER A 300 -17.81 -6.81 -11.12
N GLN A 301 -18.62 -7.33 -10.19
CA GLN A 301 -20.06 -7.03 -10.12
C GLN A 301 -20.39 -5.52 -10.23
N GLU A 302 -19.62 -4.67 -9.55
CA GLU A 302 -19.80 -3.21 -9.60
C GLU A 302 -19.48 -2.58 -10.96
N THR A 303 -18.56 -3.19 -11.71
CA THR A 303 -18.05 -2.66 -12.98
C THR A 303 -18.68 -3.33 -14.20
N LEU A 304 -19.72 -4.16 -14.00
CA LEU A 304 -20.50 -4.78 -15.08
C LEU A 304 -21.00 -3.76 -16.11
N LYS A 305 -21.53 -2.63 -15.65
CA LYS A 305 -21.96 -1.52 -16.53
C LYS A 305 -20.82 -0.97 -17.39
N GLY A 306 -19.58 -1.05 -16.91
CA GLY A 306 -18.39 -0.69 -17.68
C GLY A 306 -18.11 -1.68 -18.81
N GLY A 307 -18.24 -2.99 -18.54
CA GLY A 307 -18.16 -4.03 -19.57
C GLY A 307 -19.23 -3.88 -20.65
N ASP A 308 -20.46 -3.60 -20.25
CA ASP A 308 -21.56 -3.32 -21.19
C ASP A 308 -21.29 -2.08 -22.05
N ALA A 309 -20.74 -1.02 -21.44
CA ALA A 309 -20.37 0.20 -22.15
C ALA A 309 -19.23 -0.03 -23.16
N VAL A 310 -18.23 -0.86 -22.83
CA VAL A 310 -17.18 -1.28 -23.76
C VAL A 310 -17.80 -2.01 -24.95
N ASN A 311 -18.67 -2.99 -24.71
CA ASN A 311 -19.33 -3.74 -25.78
C ASN A 311 -20.18 -2.86 -26.69
N LYS A 312 -20.95 -1.92 -26.12
CA LYS A 312 -21.69 -0.93 -26.91
C LYS A 312 -20.75 -0.13 -27.82
N ARG A 313 -19.63 0.37 -27.27
CA ARG A 313 -18.65 1.17 -28.01
C ARG A 313 -17.90 0.35 -29.08
N ARG A 314 -17.64 -0.93 -28.82
CA ARG A 314 -17.08 -1.88 -29.79
C ARG A 314 -18.02 -2.05 -30.99
N GLN A 315 -19.31 -2.27 -30.74
CA GLN A 315 -20.31 -2.39 -31.81
C GLN A 315 -20.43 -1.12 -32.66
N GLU A 316 -20.43 0.06 -32.03
CA GLU A 316 -20.45 1.35 -32.74
C GLU A 316 -19.24 1.52 -33.68
N LYS A 317 -18.13 0.84 -33.40
CA LYS A 317 -16.91 0.84 -34.21
C LYS A 317 -16.78 -0.37 -35.16
N GLY A 318 -17.79 -1.23 -35.24
CA GLY A 318 -17.76 -2.44 -36.08
C GLY A 318 -16.91 -3.59 -35.52
N LEU A 319 -16.53 -3.55 -34.24
CA LEU A 319 -15.77 -4.60 -33.57
C LEU A 319 -16.71 -5.69 -33.00
N SER A 320 -16.19 -6.92 -32.87
CA SER A 320 -16.88 -8.03 -32.22
C SER A 320 -17.17 -7.73 -30.74
N LYS A 321 -18.26 -8.26 -30.19
CA LYS A 321 -18.50 -8.20 -28.75
C LYS A 321 -17.50 -9.09 -28.02
N LEU A 322 -17.13 -8.66 -26.81
CA LEU A 322 -16.40 -9.45 -25.83
C LEU A 322 -17.38 -10.20 -24.95
N ASP A 323 -17.06 -11.46 -24.63
CA ASP A 323 -17.73 -12.16 -23.54
C ASP A 323 -17.46 -11.42 -22.23
N VAL A 324 -18.50 -11.20 -21.42
CA VAL A 324 -18.35 -10.49 -20.15
C VAL A 324 -18.32 -11.53 -19.03
N HIS A 325 -17.15 -11.67 -18.39
CA HIS A 325 -17.00 -12.52 -17.21
C HIS A 325 -17.03 -11.68 -15.94
N VAL A 326 -17.91 -12.01 -15.01
CA VAL A 326 -18.14 -11.23 -13.78
C VAL A 326 -17.61 -11.99 -12.59
N ILE A 327 -16.79 -11.32 -11.78
CA ILE A 327 -16.22 -11.85 -10.55
C ILE A 327 -16.83 -11.14 -9.34
N ASP A 328 -17.10 -11.91 -8.30
CA ASP A 328 -17.63 -11.42 -7.04
C ASP A 328 -16.56 -10.66 -6.23
N LEU A 329 -17.02 -9.69 -5.44
CA LEU A 329 -16.15 -8.85 -4.64
C LEU A 329 -15.89 -9.51 -3.29
N LEU A 330 -14.64 -9.43 -2.82
CA LEU A 330 -14.31 -9.83 -1.46
C LEU A 330 -14.72 -8.76 -0.45
N GLU A 331 -15.46 -9.18 0.57
CA GLU A 331 -15.72 -8.39 1.76
C GLU A 331 -14.42 -8.20 2.57
N ASP A 332 -14.27 -7.00 3.15
CA ASP A 332 -13.21 -6.68 4.09
C ASP A 332 -13.73 -6.88 5.52
N VAL A 333 -13.33 -7.97 6.16
CA VAL A 333 -13.75 -8.26 7.55
C VAL A 333 -13.18 -7.27 8.58
N HIS A 334 -12.22 -6.43 8.18
CA HIS A 334 -11.56 -5.43 9.02
C HIS A 334 -11.95 -3.99 8.63
N HIS A 335 -13.04 -3.80 7.87
CA HIS A 335 -13.53 -2.46 7.54
C HIS A 335 -13.94 -1.69 8.81
N GLY A 336 -13.59 -0.40 8.86
CA GLY A 336 -14.15 0.52 9.85
C GLY A 336 -15.58 0.93 9.48
N ASP A 337 -16.31 1.49 10.44
CA ASP A 337 -17.72 1.91 10.26
C ASP A 337 -17.94 2.87 9.06
N ASP A 338 -16.94 3.70 8.76
CA ASP A 338 -17.01 4.68 7.67
C ASP A 338 -16.40 4.16 6.35
N GLU A 339 -15.84 2.95 6.31
CA GLU A 339 -15.15 2.37 5.14
C GLU A 339 -16.08 1.56 4.23
N GLU A 340 -15.61 1.26 3.01
CA GLU A 340 -16.34 0.35 2.12
C GLU A 340 -16.32 -1.06 2.72
N VAL A 341 -17.47 -1.77 2.64
CA VAL A 341 -17.61 -3.16 3.12
C VAL A 341 -16.68 -4.11 2.36
N LYS A 342 -16.32 -3.78 1.12
CA LYS A 342 -15.39 -4.57 0.30
C LYS A 342 -13.94 -4.11 0.48
N ILE A 343 -13.01 -4.99 0.11
CA ILE A 343 -11.59 -4.62 0.01
C ILE A 343 -11.39 -3.68 -1.19
N SER A 344 -10.94 -2.44 -0.96
CA SER A 344 -10.72 -1.47 -2.02
C SER A 344 -9.50 -0.55 -1.82
N SER A 345 -8.93 -0.05 -2.93
CA SER A 345 -7.86 0.96 -2.90
C SER A 345 -8.26 2.25 -2.19
N SER A 346 -9.56 2.60 -2.17
CA SER A 346 -10.04 3.79 -1.46
C SER A 346 -9.90 3.61 0.05
N SER A 347 -10.37 2.48 0.60
CA SER A 347 -10.22 2.15 2.02
C SER A 347 -8.74 2.05 2.41
N GLN A 348 -7.89 1.45 1.56
CA GLN A 348 -6.46 1.38 1.83
C GLN A 348 -5.79 2.75 1.93
N ARG A 349 -6.12 3.69 1.04
CA ARG A 349 -5.59 5.06 1.12
C ARG A 349 -6.10 5.78 2.36
N ARG A 350 -7.34 5.53 2.80
CA ARG A 350 -7.85 6.06 4.08
C ARG A 350 -7.08 5.51 5.27
N ARG A 351 -6.73 4.22 5.27
CA ARG A 351 -5.93 3.58 6.33
C ARG A 351 -4.50 4.12 6.44
N LEU A 352 -3.98 4.78 5.40
CA LEU A 352 -2.69 5.50 5.46
C LEU A 352 -2.78 6.82 6.23
N LEU A 353 -3.98 7.39 6.38
CA LEU A 353 -4.13 8.62 7.14
C LEU A 353 -3.75 8.38 8.60
N GLY A 354 -2.96 9.32 9.13
CA GLY A 354 -2.38 9.24 10.47
C GLY A 354 -1.26 8.21 10.64
N THR A 355 -0.82 7.50 9.59
CA THR A 355 0.39 6.65 9.67
C THR A 355 1.63 7.42 9.19
N LEU A 356 2.80 6.91 9.59
CA LEU A 356 4.07 7.42 9.09
C LEU A 356 4.30 6.93 7.65
N LEU A 357 4.22 7.84 6.68
CA LEU A 357 4.44 7.57 5.26
C LEU A 357 5.91 7.62 4.87
N LYS A 358 6.69 8.46 5.56
CA LYS A 358 8.11 8.68 5.31
C LYS A 358 8.87 8.80 6.63
N PRO A 359 10.10 8.28 6.71
CA PRO A 359 10.90 8.37 7.93
C PRO A 359 11.12 9.84 8.33
N PRO A 360 11.18 10.16 9.64
CA PRO A 360 11.48 11.51 10.12
C PRO A 360 12.80 12.05 9.56
N LYS A 361 12.87 13.36 9.33
CA LYS A 361 14.13 13.99 8.91
C LYS A 361 15.07 14.08 10.13
N PRO A 362 16.38 13.82 9.98
CA PRO A 362 17.32 14.04 11.07
C PRO A 362 17.40 15.55 11.39
N TYR A 363 16.87 15.91 12.55
CA TYR A 363 16.92 17.28 13.08
C TYR A 363 18.10 17.45 14.05
N LYS A 364 18.80 18.59 13.96
CA LYS A 364 20.14 18.82 14.53
C LYS A 364 20.22 18.93 16.06
N SER A 365 19.10 18.84 16.79
CA SER A 365 19.10 19.05 18.24
C SER A 365 18.82 17.74 18.98
N GLU A 366 19.88 17.09 19.46
CA GLU A 366 19.77 15.87 20.29
C GLU A 366 19.22 16.14 21.71
N SER A 367 19.10 17.42 22.13
CA SER A 367 18.73 17.82 23.50
C SER A 367 17.49 18.71 23.60
N GLY A 368 16.62 18.69 22.59
CA GLY A 368 15.40 19.52 22.52
C GLY A 368 14.11 18.71 22.47
N PRO A 369 12.94 19.36 22.48
CA PRO A 369 11.68 18.65 22.31
C PRO A 369 11.58 18.07 20.90
N TYR A 370 10.75 17.05 20.72
CA TYR A 370 10.34 16.57 19.42
C TYR A 370 9.40 17.60 18.77
N ILE A 371 9.73 18.04 17.56
CA ILE A 371 9.03 19.13 16.86
C ILE A 371 8.29 18.56 15.65
N ILE A 372 6.97 18.78 15.62
CA ILE A 372 6.09 18.45 14.51
C ILE A 372 5.74 19.75 13.78
N GLY A 373 6.00 19.84 12.48
CA GLY A 373 5.50 20.94 11.65
C GLY A 373 4.10 20.61 11.15
N LEU A 374 3.07 21.30 11.65
CA LEU A 374 1.69 21.14 11.18
C LEU A 374 1.39 22.16 10.09
N THR A 375 1.01 21.67 8.91
CA THR A 375 0.69 22.51 7.74
C THR A 375 -0.56 22.04 7.02
N GLY A 376 -1.12 22.90 6.17
CA GLY A 376 -2.35 22.61 5.44
C GLY A 376 -2.83 23.78 4.61
N GLY A 377 -3.53 23.47 3.51
CA GLY A 377 -4.20 24.48 2.70
C GLY A 377 -5.34 25.19 3.44
N ILE A 378 -5.89 26.22 2.82
CA ILE A 378 -7.08 26.91 3.36
C ILE A 378 -8.23 25.91 3.60
N ALA A 379 -8.98 26.09 4.69
CA ALA A 379 -10.15 25.30 5.08
C ALA A 379 -9.93 23.80 5.38
N THR A 380 -8.68 23.32 5.45
CA THR A 380 -8.29 21.93 5.76
C THR A 380 -8.41 21.53 7.24
N GLY A 381 -8.97 22.38 8.11
CA GLY A 381 -9.19 22.03 9.52
C GLY A 381 -7.93 22.03 10.41
N LYS A 382 -6.80 22.60 9.94
CA LYS A 382 -5.52 22.70 10.68
C LYS A 382 -5.69 23.12 12.15
N SER A 383 -6.43 24.20 12.41
CA SER A 383 -6.65 24.70 13.79
C SER A 383 -7.39 23.71 14.69
N SER A 384 -8.30 22.91 14.14
CA SER A 384 -8.99 21.86 14.91
C SER A 384 -8.05 20.70 15.26
N ILE A 385 -7.16 20.34 14.34
CA ILE A 385 -6.13 19.32 14.56
C ILE A 385 -5.15 19.80 15.63
N ALA A 386 -4.67 21.05 15.53
CA ALA A 386 -3.79 21.65 16.53
C ALA A 386 -4.42 21.63 17.93
N GLN A 387 -5.70 22.02 18.05
CA GLN A 387 -6.42 21.96 19.32
C GLN A 387 -6.56 20.54 19.87
N ARG A 388 -6.71 19.53 19.00
CA ARG A 388 -6.75 18.12 19.44
C ARG A 388 -5.39 17.67 19.96
N LEU A 389 -4.31 18.01 19.25
CA LEU A 389 -2.93 17.69 19.67
C LEU A 389 -2.59 18.37 21.01
N GLU A 390 -3.04 19.60 21.21
CA GLU A 390 -2.90 20.31 22.50
C GLU A 390 -3.54 19.53 23.65
N LYS A 391 -4.79 19.07 23.46
CA LYS A 391 -5.50 18.25 24.44
C LYS A 391 -4.85 16.88 24.71
N LEU A 392 -4.08 16.37 23.74
CA LEU A 392 -3.32 15.12 23.87
C LEU A 392 -1.97 15.31 24.56
N GLY A 393 -1.56 16.55 24.83
CA GLY A 393 -0.36 16.90 25.60
C GLY A 393 0.75 17.59 24.80
N ALA A 394 0.53 17.93 23.53
CA ALA A 394 1.50 18.71 22.77
C ALA A 394 1.42 20.21 23.14
N ALA A 395 2.56 20.90 23.16
CA ALA A 395 2.56 22.35 23.16
C ALA A 395 2.38 22.89 21.74
N ILE A 396 1.62 23.97 21.56
CA ILE A 396 1.34 24.56 20.24
C ILE A 396 2.05 25.91 20.09
N VAL A 397 2.84 26.05 19.03
CA VAL A 397 3.44 27.31 18.59
C VAL A 397 2.73 27.76 17.31
N ASP A 398 1.81 28.69 17.46
CA ASP A 398 0.98 29.22 16.36
C ASP A 398 1.74 30.32 15.59
N CYS A 399 2.33 29.93 14.45
CA CYS A 399 3.12 30.83 13.63
C CYS A 399 2.26 31.91 12.94
N ASP A 400 0.98 31.61 12.70
CA ASP A 400 0.05 32.55 12.07
C ASP A 400 -0.23 33.72 13.06
N LYS A 401 -0.38 33.42 14.36
CA LYS A 401 -0.43 34.43 15.42
C LYS A 401 0.89 35.16 15.62
N LEU A 402 2.02 34.45 15.62
CA LEU A 402 3.34 35.07 15.77
C LEU A 402 3.66 36.05 14.64
N GLY A 403 3.18 35.78 13.43
CA GLY A 403 3.26 36.72 12.31
C GLY A 403 2.73 38.10 12.64
N HIS A 404 1.71 38.21 13.49
CA HIS A 404 1.17 39.51 13.88
C HIS A 404 2.12 40.30 14.78
N SER A 405 2.86 39.60 15.66
CA SER A 405 3.80 40.19 16.61
C SER A 405 5.22 40.34 16.03
N ALA A 406 5.53 39.64 14.93
CA ALA A 406 6.87 39.60 14.36
C ALA A 406 7.39 40.95 13.88
N TYR A 407 6.49 41.86 13.48
CA TYR A 407 6.81 43.18 12.96
C TYR A 407 6.04 44.30 13.67
N THR A 408 5.73 44.15 14.97
CA THR A 408 5.18 45.26 15.77
C THR A 408 6.23 46.33 16.00
N LYS A 409 5.78 47.54 16.32
CA LYS A 409 6.66 48.67 16.62
C LYS A 409 7.77 48.30 17.61
N GLY A 410 9.00 48.70 17.28
CA GLY A 410 10.20 48.43 18.09
C GLY A 410 10.91 47.11 17.76
N THR A 411 10.45 46.35 16.76
CA THR A 411 11.16 45.17 16.25
C THR A 411 12.01 45.50 15.01
N GLU A 412 13.09 44.75 14.80
CA GLU A 412 13.95 44.90 13.59
C GLU A 412 13.15 44.68 12.29
N ALA A 413 12.14 43.80 12.33
CA ALA A 413 11.28 43.52 11.19
C ALA A 413 10.35 44.70 10.88
N PHE A 414 9.85 45.42 11.90
CA PHE A 414 9.07 46.64 11.68
C PHE A 414 9.89 47.67 10.89
N ASP A 415 11.11 47.96 11.36
CA ASP A 415 12.00 48.94 10.69
C ASP A 415 12.32 48.53 9.25
N SER A 416 12.55 47.23 9.03
CA SER A 416 12.81 46.67 7.71
C SER A 416 11.60 46.76 6.77
N VAL A 417 10.38 46.52 7.29
CA VAL A 417 9.13 46.67 6.52
C VAL A 417 8.91 48.13 6.15
N VAL A 418 9.06 49.07 7.08
CA VAL A 418 8.88 50.51 6.80
C VAL A 418 9.90 50.98 5.77
N LYS A 419 11.16 50.56 5.90
CA LYS A 419 12.22 50.89 4.94
C LYS A 419 11.92 50.40 3.53
N GLU A 420 11.37 49.20 3.37
CA GLU A 420 11.09 48.62 2.05
C GLU A 420 9.79 49.15 1.42
N PHE A 421 8.75 49.36 2.21
CA PHE A 421 7.40 49.66 1.71
C PHE A 421 6.95 51.12 1.86
N GLY A 422 7.74 51.95 2.55
CA GLY A 422 7.51 53.36 2.78
C GLY A 422 6.74 53.66 4.07
N ASP A 423 6.82 54.89 4.55
CA ASP A 423 6.15 55.32 5.79
C ASP A 423 4.62 55.29 5.70
N ASP A 424 4.06 55.28 4.49
CA ASP A 424 2.62 55.22 4.25
C ASP A 424 2.00 53.84 4.59
N VAL A 425 2.82 52.84 4.93
CA VAL A 425 2.32 51.59 5.52
C VAL A 425 2.21 51.62 7.05
N VAL A 426 2.56 52.74 7.70
CA VAL A 426 2.41 52.93 9.15
C VAL A 426 1.11 53.68 9.43
N GLY A 427 0.31 53.18 10.38
CA GLY A 427 -0.93 53.79 10.84
C GLY A 427 -0.70 54.95 11.82
N GLU A 428 -1.78 55.65 12.17
CA GLU A 428 -1.74 56.73 13.17
C GLU A 428 -1.37 56.25 14.57
N ASP A 429 -1.61 54.96 14.86
CA ASP A 429 -1.19 54.27 16.08
C ASP A 429 0.33 53.95 16.11
N GLY A 430 1.03 54.18 15.00
CA GLY A 430 2.44 53.87 14.85
C GLY A 430 2.73 52.39 14.59
N GLU A 431 1.71 51.57 14.32
CA GLU A 431 1.84 50.16 13.94
C GLU A 431 1.70 50.00 12.42
N ILE A 432 2.05 48.81 11.89
CA ILE A 432 1.86 48.53 10.46
C ILE A 432 0.37 48.46 10.11
N ASN A 433 -0.07 49.36 9.25
CA ASN A 433 -1.40 49.38 8.67
C ASN A 433 -1.54 48.31 7.58
N ARG A 434 -2.06 47.14 7.95
CA ARG A 434 -2.27 46.01 7.03
C ARG A 434 -3.24 46.29 5.90
N LYS A 435 -4.20 47.22 6.09
CA LYS A 435 -5.11 47.63 5.02
C LYS A 435 -4.39 48.44 3.94
N ALA A 436 -3.30 49.14 4.30
CA ALA A 436 -2.42 49.83 3.36
C ALA A 436 -1.37 48.88 2.75
N LEU A 437 -0.74 48.04 3.57
CA LEU A 437 0.30 47.10 3.12
C LEU A 437 -0.26 45.97 2.24
N GLY A 438 -1.41 45.39 2.60
CA GLY A 438 -2.00 44.23 1.92
C GLY A 438 -2.16 44.42 0.41
N PRO A 439 -2.89 45.45 -0.07
CA PRO A 439 -3.04 45.71 -1.50
C PRO A 439 -1.70 45.89 -2.22
N LYS A 440 -0.70 46.52 -1.59
CA LYS A 440 0.64 46.71 -2.19
C LYS A 440 1.37 45.39 -2.44
N VAL A 441 1.27 44.45 -1.51
CA VAL A 441 2.00 43.16 -1.60
C VAL A 441 1.21 42.08 -2.33
N PHE A 442 -0.12 42.07 -2.23
CA PHE A 442 -0.94 41.06 -2.93
C PHE A 442 -1.14 41.37 -4.42
N ALA A 443 -0.94 42.62 -4.85
CA ALA A 443 -0.96 42.98 -6.27
C ALA A 443 0.37 42.68 -7.00
N ASP A 444 1.46 42.41 -6.27
CA ASP A 444 2.81 42.25 -6.84
C ASP A 444 3.58 41.13 -6.12
N LYS A 445 3.80 40.03 -6.85
CA LYS A 445 4.50 38.85 -6.34
C LYS A 445 5.91 39.18 -5.83
N SER A 446 6.63 40.08 -6.50
CA SER A 446 7.98 40.46 -6.08
C SER A 446 7.96 41.18 -4.73
N LYS A 447 6.96 42.04 -4.50
CA LYS A 447 6.77 42.71 -3.21
C LYS A 447 6.37 41.74 -2.11
N LEU A 448 5.53 40.76 -2.41
CA LEU A 448 5.18 39.71 -1.46
C LEU A 448 6.40 38.89 -1.04
N GLU A 449 7.25 38.51 -1.99
CA GLU A 449 8.51 37.80 -1.72
C GLU A 449 9.44 38.61 -0.81
N LYS A 450 9.57 39.92 -1.05
CA LYS A 450 10.36 40.81 -0.17
C LYS A 450 9.79 40.92 1.23
N LEU A 451 8.46 41.04 1.37
CA LEU A 451 7.82 41.05 2.69
C LEU A 451 8.09 39.73 3.42
N ASN A 452 7.92 38.60 2.75
CA ASN A 452 8.16 37.28 3.31
C ASN A 452 9.64 37.10 3.73
N ALA A 453 10.59 37.60 2.95
CA ALA A 453 12.01 37.56 3.27
C ALA A 453 12.37 38.33 4.56
N ILE A 454 11.58 39.33 4.93
CA ILE A 454 11.74 40.08 6.20
C ILE A 454 10.99 39.38 7.34
N VAL A 455 9.74 39.01 7.10
CA VAL A 455 8.81 38.56 8.14
C VAL A 455 9.06 37.11 8.57
N TRP A 456 9.36 36.20 7.64
CA TRP A 456 9.54 34.79 7.97
C TRP A 456 10.70 34.52 8.92
N PRO A 457 11.90 35.11 8.74
CA PRO A 457 12.98 34.97 9.73
C PRO A 457 12.61 35.49 11.12
N ALA A 458 11.84 36.59 11.19
CA ALA A 458 11.38 37.16 12.46
C ALA A 458 10.39 36.23 13.17
N ILE A 459 9.43 35.64 12.43
CA ILE A 459 8.51 34.63 12.97
C ILE A 459 9.28 33.43 13.49
N LEU A 460 10.24 32.93 12.72
CA LEU A 460 11.04 31.77 13.08
C LEU A 460 11.82 31.98 14.39
N LYS A 461 12.40 33.17 14.58
CA LYS A 461 13.10 33.56 15.82
C LYS A 461 12.15 33.54 17.03
N LEU A 462 10.94 34.07 16.89
CA LEU A 462 9.92 34.03 17.94
C LEU A 462 9.45 32.60 18.23
N ALA A 463 9.24 31.80 17.18
CA ALA A 463 8.83 30.40 17.31
C ALA A 463 9.88 29.57 18.04
N GLN A 464 11.17 29.75 17.71
CA GLN A 464 12.28 29.07 18.38
C GLN A 464 12.36 29.43 19.88
N ALA A 465 12.14 30.69 20.23
CA ALA A 465 12.07 31.12 21.63
C ALA A 465 10.90 30.44 22.37
N GLN A 466 9.71 30.38 21.75
CA GLN A 466 8.56 29.69 22.34
C GLN A 466 8.78 28.17 22.47
N ILE A 467 9.40 27.52 21.47
CA ILE A 467 9.76 26.10 21.54
C ILE A 467 10.68 25.83 22.75
N GLN A 468 11.72 26.65 22.94
CA GLN A 468 12.63 26.52 24.07
C GLN A 468 11.92 26.76 25.41
N GLN A 469 11.00 27.73 25.47
CA GLN A 469 10.19 27.99 26.67
C GLN A 469 9.31 26.78 27.02
N HIS A 470 8.63 26.18 26.04
CA HIS A 470 7.82 24.98 26.27
C HIS A 470 8.67 23.80 26.74
N HIS A 471 9.85 23.61 26.14
CA HIS A 471 10.78 22.58 26.58
C HIS A 471 11.26 22.79 28.01
N ALA A 472 11.61 24.02 28.40
CA ALA A 472 11.98 24.36 29.77
C ALA A 472 10.86 24.10 30.78
N ASN A 473 9.60 24.15 30.33
CA ASN A 473 8.41 23.81 31.13
C ASN A 473 8.08 22.30 31.14
N GLY A 474 8.95 21.45 30.58
CA GLY A 474 8.78 19.99 30.59
C GLY A 474 7.99 19.42 29.41
N CYS A 475 7.66 20.21 28.39
CA CYS A 475 7.01 19.69 27.19
C CYS A 475 8.03 18.98 26.28
N HIS A 476 7.80 17.69 26.02
CA HIS A 476 8.66 16.89 25.15
C HIS A 476 8.22 16.89 23.68
N ILE A 477 6.98 17.28 23.38
CA ILE A 477 6.46 17.36 22.02
C ILE A 477 5.88 18.76 21.78
N VAL A 478 6.34 19.41 20.70
CA VAL A 478 5.90 20.74 20.29
C VAL A 478 5.39 20.68 18.85
N VAL A 479 4.25 21.29 18.58
CA VAL A 479 3.67 21.44 17.24
C VAL A 479 3.90 22.88 16.78
N LEU A 480 4.68 23.03 15.72
CA LEU A 480 4.84 24.27 14.99
C LEU A 480 3.70 24.39 13.98
N ASP A 481 2.65 25.14 14.32
CA ASP A 481 1.47 25.31 13.48
C ASP A 481 1.67 26.46 12.49
N ALA A 482 1.89 26.15 11.20
CA ALA A 482 2.21 27.13 10.18
C ALA A 482 1.56 26.80 8.82
N ALA A 483 0.70 27.70 8.31
CA ALA A 483 0.10 27.53 6.99
C ALA A 483 1.16 27.52 5.86
N VAL A 484 2.22 28.29 6.03
CA VAL A 484 3.33 28.47 5.05
C VAL A 484 4.58 27.64 5.38
N LEU A 485 4.45 26.58 6.20
CA LEU A 485 5.59 25.78 6.70
C LEU A 485 6.55 25.36 5.56
N LEU A 486 5.98 24.82 4.48
CA LEU A 486 6.76 24.30 3.35
C LEU A 486 7.25 25.41 2.44
N GLU A 487 6.40 26.40 2.17
CA GLU A 487 6.74 27.57 1.36
C GLU A 487 7.86 28.41 1.99
N ALA A 488 7.95 28.44 3.32
CA ALA A 488 8.98 29.14 4.08
C ALA A 488 10.24 28.30 4.35
N GLY A 489 10.28 27.02 3.94
CA GLY A 489 11.40 26.12 4.19
C GLY A 489 11.61 25.75 5.67
N TRP A 490 10.57 25.88 6.49
CA TRP A 490 10.61 25.57 7.91
C TRP A 490 10.49 24.07 8.20
N ASP A 491 10.26 23.25 7.19
CA ASP A 491 10.40 21.80 7.29
C ASP A 491 11.83 21.37 7.67
N SER A 492 12.82 22.23 7.44
CA SER A 492 14.21 22.02 7.87
C SER A 492 14.42 22.12 9.39
N ILE A 493 13.45 22.68 10.13
CA ILE A 493 13.54 22.86 11.58
C ILE A 493 12.60 21.96 12.39
N VAL A 494 11.99 20.97 11.75
CA VAL A 494 11.08 20.01 12.38
C VAL A 494 11.56 18.59 12.13
N HIS A 495 11.12 17.65 12.97
CA HIS A 495 11.45 16.23 12.84
C HIS A 495 10.49 15.54 11.86
N GLU A 496 9.20 15.89 11.97
CA GLU A 496 8.14 15.39 11.09
C GLU A 496 7.28 16.55 10.58
N VAL A 497 6.93 16.52 9.30
CA VAL A 497 5.87 17.36 8.71
C VAL A 497 4.56 16.59 8.73
N TRP A 498 3.56 17.15 9.39
CA TRP A 498 2.18 16.66 9.38
C TRP A 498 1.35 17.58 8.49
N ALA A 499 0.85 17.05 7.38
CA ALA A 499 0.04 17.82 6.44
C ALA A 499 -1.43 17.45 6.58
N THR A 500 -2.32 18.45 6.63
CA THR A 500 -3.75 18.25 6.47
C THR A 500 -4.21 18.60 5.05
N ILE A 501 -4.98 17.71 4.44
CA ILE A 501 -5.49 17.84 3.08
C ILE A 501 -7.03 17.80 3.05
N LEU A 502 -7.57 18.36 1.98
CA LEU A 502 -9.00 18.41 1.71
C LEU A 502 -9.21 18.45 0.20
N SER A 503 -10.25 17.77 -0.31
CA SER A 503 -10.60 17.88 -1.72
C SER A 503 -10.90 19.33 -2.12
N GLN A 504 -10.56 19.71 -3.35
CA GLN A 504 -10.80 21.07 -3.83
C GLN A 504 -12.27 21.47 -3.72
N GLN A 505 -13.20 20.56 -4.06
CA GLN A 505 -14.64 20.81 -3.97
C GLN A 505 -15.07 21.16 -2.54
N GLU A 506 -14.61 20.40 -1.55
CA GLU A 506 -14.97 20.65 -0.14
C GLU A 506 -14.26 21.89 0.42
N ALA A 507 -13.02 22.17 -0.01
CA ALA A 507 -12.33 23.41 0.34
C ALA A 507 -13.07 24.65 -0.18
N VAL A 508 -13.50 24.64 -1.45
CA VAL A 508 -14.30 25.72 -2.05
C VAL A 508 -15.58 25.94 -1.24
N ARG A 509 -16.34 24.86 -1.00
CA ARG A 509 -17.58 24.91 -0.22
C ARG A 509 -17.36 25.58 1.13
N ARG A 510 -16.36 25.13 1.90
CA ARG A 510 -16.06 25.69 3.24
C ARG A 510 -15.66 27.15 3.20
N ILE A 511 -14.88 27.57 2.21
CA ILE A 511 -14.47 28.98 2.05
C ILE A 511 -15.69 29.85 1.74
N VAL A 512 -16.55 29.44 0.81
CA VAL A 512 -17.76 30.17 0.45
C VAL A 512 -18.68 30.32 1.67
N GLU A 513 -18.94 29.22 2.38
CA GLU A 513 -19.81 29.21 3.57
C GLU A 513 -19.27 30.10 4.70
N ARG A 514 -17.97 30.00 5.01
CA ARG A 514 -17.32 30.70 6.12
C ARG A 514 -17.01 32.17 5.81
N ASN A 515 -16.48 32.46 4.63
CA ASN A 515 -15.94 33.78 4.27
C ASN A 515 -16.93 34.63 3.46
N LYS A 516 -18.09 34.08 3.04
CA LYS A 516 -19.09 34.77 2.21
C LYS A 516 -18.50 35.34 0.92
N LEU A 517 -17.62 34.55 0.29
CA LEU A 517 -16.95 34.88 -0.98
C LEU A 517 -17.64 34.16 -2.15
N SER A 518 -17.37 34.62 -3.37
CA SER A 518 -17.77 33.86 -4.57
C SER A 518 -16.93 32.58 -4.73
N GLU A 519 -17.45 31.62 -5.50
CA GLU A 519 -16.73 30.39 -5.82
C GLU A 519 -15.41 30.68 -6.55
N GLU A 520 -15.40 31.64 -7.47
CA GLU A 520 -14.20 32.05 -8.21
C GLU A 520 -13.13 32.63 -7.28
N GLN A 521 -13.54 33.45 -6.31
CA GLN A 521 -12.63 33.99 -5.29
C GLN A 521 -12.08 32.89 -4.38
N ALA A 522 -12.89 31.87 -4.04
CA ALA A 522 -12.44 30.72 -3.27
C ALA A 522 -11.41 29.89 -4.05
N ILE A 523 -11.68 29.61 -5.33
CA ILE A 523 -10.77 28.89 -6.22
C ILE A 523 -9.44 29.63 -6.38
N GLN A 524 -9.47 30.95 -6.60
CA GLN A 524 -8.24 31.77 -6.72
C GLN A 524 -7.38 31.67 -5.47
N ARG A 525 -7.98 31.66 -4.28
CA ARG A 525 -7.26 31.50 -3.00
C ARG A 525 -6.64 30.12 -2.83
N ILE A 526 -7.32 29.07 -3.30
CA ILE A 526 -6.77 27.70 -3.26
C ILE A 526 -5.59 27.61 -4.24
N GLN A 527 -5.74 28.13 -5.46
CA GLN A 527 -4.73 28.08 -6.51
C GLN A 527 -3.47 28.91 -6.20
N SER A 528 -3.57 29.92 -5.33
CA SER A 528 -2.42 30.71 -4.90
C SER A 528 -1.51 29.98 -3.90
N GLN A 529 -1.94 28.83 -3.38
CA GLN A 529 -1.20 28.03 -2.40
C GLN A 529 -0.53 26.83 -3.05
N MET A 530 0.37 26.16 -2.32
CA MET A 530 0.87 24.85 -2.73
C MET A 530 -0.29 23.87 -3.02
N VAL A 531 -0.13 22.98 -3.99
CA VAL A 531 -1.14 21.93 -4.28
C VAL A 531 -1.03 20.77 -3.28
N ASN A 532 -2.09 19.99 -3.10
CA ASN A 532 -2.10 18.90 -2.12
C ASN A 532 -1.02 17.85 -2.41
N GLU A 533 -0.79 17.54 -3.68
CA GLU A 533 0.21 16.55 -4.12
C GLU A 533 1.60 16.92 -3.63
N ALA A 534 2.00 18.18 -3.81
CA ALA A 534 3.29 18.70 -3.34
C ALA A 534 3.39 18.69 -1.81
N ARG A 535 2.29 18.97 -1.08
CA ARG A 535 2.28 18.87 0.39
C ARG A 535 2.45 17.43 0.86
N VAL A 536 1.70 16.49 0.27
CA VAL A 536 1.77 15.06 0.59
C VAL A 536 3.16 14.51 0.29
N GLU A 537 3.79 14.97 -0.79
CA GLU A 537 5.16 14.59 -1.12
C GLU A 537 6.17 15.03 -0.04
N GLN A 538 5.96 16.15 0.64
CA GLN A 538 6.85 16.60 1.72
C GLN A 538 6.45 16.09 3.11
N ALA A 539 5.27 15.50 3.26
CA ALA A 539 4.72 15.09 4.54
C ALA A 539 5.27 13.74 5.03
N ASN A 540 5.52 13.67 6.34
CA ASN A 540 5.77 12.42 7.06
C ASN A 540 4.45 11.73 7.45
N VAL A 541 3.44 12.52 7.83
CA VAL A 541 2.10 12.05 8.18
C VAL A 541 1.08 12.92 7.44
N VAL A 542 0.05 12.30 6.90
CA VAL A 542 -1.06 13.00 6.24
C VAL A 542 -2.34 12.76 7.01
N LEU A 543 -3.11 13.84 7.22
CA LEU A 543 -4.43 13.85 7.82
C LEU A 543 -5.43 14.41 6.81
N CYS A 544 -6.68 13.99 6.88
CA CYS A 544 -7.72 14.50 5.98
C CYS A 544 -8.99 14.85 6.75
N SER A 545 -9.44 16.10 6.57
CA SER A 545 -10.66 16.61 7.20
C SER A 545 -11.90 16.53 6.29
N GLN A 546 -11.93 15.60 5.33
CA GLN A 546 -12.99 15.50 4.33
C GLN A 546 -14.33 15.00 4.90
N TRP A 547 -14.27 14.14 5.91
CA TRP A 547 -15.44 13.52 6.55
C TRP A 547 -15.86 14.28 7.81
N GLU A 548 -16.75 13.68 8.59
CA GLU A 548 -17.22 14.18 9.87
C GLU A 548 -16.07 14.49 10.82
N TYR A 549 -16.35 15.41 11.75
CA TYR A 549 -15.38 15.88 12.73
C TYR A 549 -14.72 14.71 13.47
N GLN A 550 -15.51 13.74 13.95
CA GLN A 550 -15.00 12.57 14.68
C GLN A 550 -14.00 11.74 13.86
N VAL A 551 -14.25 11.55 12.55
CA VAL A 551 -13.35 10.80 11.67
C VAL A 551 -11.97 11.44 11.59
N THR A 552 -11.91 12.77 11.58
CA THR A 552 -10.63 13.50 11.64
C THR A 552 -9.94 13.30 12.98
N GLN A 553 -10.70 13.29 14.08
CA GLN A 553 -10.15 13.11 15.41
C GLN A 553 -9.51 11.74 15.60
N VAL A 554 -10.14 10.68 15.11
CA VAL A 554 -9.59 9.32 15.16
C VAL A 554 -8.26 9.23 14.41
N GLN A 555 -8.12 9.92 13.28
CA GLN A 555 -6.84 10.00 12.56
C GLN A 555 -5.76 10.69 13.39
N VAL A 556 -6.08 11.79 14.09
CA VAL A 556 -5.14 12.51 14.96
C VAL A 556 -4.71 11.64 16.14
N GLU A 557 -5.64 10.93 16.77
CA GLU A 557 -5.34 10.02 17.88
C GLU A 557 -4.46 8.85 17.45
N LYS A 558 -4.75 8.26 16.29
CA LYS A 558 -3.91 7.23 15.68
C LYS A 558 -2.50 7.75 15.41
N ALA A 559 -2.38 8.93 14.81
CA ALA A 559 -1.08 9.55 14.53
C ALA A 559 -0.30 9.83 15.80
N TRP A 560 -0.99 10.31 16.85
CA TRP A 560 -0.40 10.57 18.16
C TRP A 560 0.06 9.29 18.87
N ALA A 561 -0.76 8.23 18.87
CA ALA A 561 -0.41 6.94 19.46
C ALA A 561 0.84 6.35 18.79
N LEU A 562 0.84 6.30 17.45
CA LEU A 562 1.99 5.84 16.68
C LEU A 562 3.22 6.72 16.91
N LEU A 563 3.06 8.03 17.13
CA LEU A 563 4.20 8.90 17.45
C LEU A 563 4.81 8.53 18.80
N LYS A 564 3.99 8.36 19.85
CA LYS A 564 4.48 7.98 21.17
C LYS A 564 5.21 6.64 21.15
N GLU A 565 4.71 5.66 20.41
CA GLU A 565 5.40 4.38 20.21
C GLU A 565 6.79 4.58 19.60
N ARG A 566 6.92 5.42 18.56
CA ARG A 566 8.21 5.74 17.92
C ARG A 566 9.18 6.45 18.86
N LEU A 567 8.67 7.25 19.79
CA LEU A 567 9.45 8.00 20.77
C LEU A 567 9.70 7.23 22.08
N ASN A 568 9.15 6.01 22.21
CA ASN A 568 9.17 5.22 23.45
C ASN A 568 8.59 5.97 24.67
N MET A 569 7.47 6.67 24.47
CA MET A 569 6.79 7.51 25.49
C MET A 569 5.48 6.95 26.02
#